data_AF-A0A6B9T9A8-F1
#
_entry.id   AF-A0A6B9T9A8-F1
#
_cell.length_a   1.000
_cell.length_b   1.000
_cell.length_c   1.000
_cell.angle_alpha   90.00
_cell.angle_beta   90.00
_cell.angle_gamma   90.00
#
_symmetry.space_group_name_H-M   'P 1'
#
loop_
_entity.id
_entity.type
_entity.pdbx_description
1 polymer ?
#
loop_
_entity_poly.entity_id
_entity_poly.type
_entity_poly.pdbx_seq_one_letter_code
_entity_poly.pdbx_strand_id
1 'polypeptide(L)'
;MEDKHCVRCGEPIPAGSEYCPTCGAALDGTAYDRSQDFYRNRVGFGRKEVDLGKTPTLILLYGVIATLIGIVITAESTSVESIWTEVADDSGLYFGLTMAQTETALLFTGVFLLLSGLCAIVSGYLANKMVQYRLCLILCVLACVLPLFMAIGLVNMIIWGIILLLIGAAMAYRIYSCADGFSS
;
A
#
# COMPACT_ATOMS: atom_id res chain seq x y z
N MET A 1 14.08 57.25 23.49
CA MET A 1 13.70 56.17 22.56
C MET A 1 14.27 56.59 21.22
N GLU A 2 15.18 55.81 20.67
CA GLU A 2 15.89 56.17 19.44
C GLU A 2 14.97 55.87 18.24
N ASP A 3 14.54 56.92 17.54
CA ASP A 3 13.66 56.78 16.37
C ASP A 3 14.47 56.16 15.23
N LYS A 4 14.14 54.91 14.89
CA LYS A 4 14.76 54.20 13.77
C LYS A 4 14.26 54.81 12.46
N HIS A 5 15.16 55.20 11.58
CA HIS A 5 14.81 55.74 10.26
C HIS A 5 15.25 54.75 9.17
N CYS A 6 14.50 54.70 8.07
CA CYS A 6 14.83 53.81 6.97
C CYS A 6 16.09 54.28 6.23
N VAL A 7 17.07 53.39 6.06
CA VAL A 7 18.31 53.65 5.32
C VAL A 7 18.06 53.97 3.84
N ARG A 8 16.92 53.54 3.28
CA ARG A 8 16.60 53.70 1.85
C ARG A 8 15.73 54.90 1.53
N CYS A 9 14.76 55.24 2.38
CA CYS A 9 13.81 56.33 2.13
C CYS A 9 13.79 57.43 3.20
N GLY A 10 14.52 57.28 4.30
CA GLY A 10 14.62 58.28 5.36
C GLY A 10 13.38 58.40 6.27
N GLU A 11 12.31 57.64 6.02
CA GLU A 11 11.07 57.71 6.80
C GLU A 11 11.23 57.07 8.20
N PRO A 12 10.61 57.61 9.26
CA PRO A 12 10.58 56.98 10.59
C PRO A 12 9.89 55.62 10.56
N ILE A 13 10.49 54.66 11.27
CA ILE A 13 10.06 53.27 11.33
C ILE A 13 9.35 53.04 12.67
N PRO A 14 8.07 52.61 12.66
CA PRO A 14 7.33 52.35 13.89
C PRO A 14 7.95 51.20 14.69
N ALA A 15 7.94 51.34 16.02
CA ALA A 15 8.50 50.36 16.93
C ALA A 15 7.88 48.97 16.73
N GLY A 16 8.72 47.95 16.52
CA GLY A 16 8.30 46.55 16.33
C GLY A 16 8.09 46.12 14.87
N SER A 17 8.31 46.99 13.89
CA SER A 17 8.29 46.58 12.48
C SER A 17 9.65 46.01 12.04
N GLU A 18 9.64 44.91 11.28
CA GLU A 18 10.84 44.25 10.73
C GLU A 18 11.27 44.82 9.36
N TYR A 19 10.40 45.66 8.76
CA TYR A 19 10.55 46.21 7.42
C TYR A 19 9.99 47.63 7.37
N CYS A 20 10.52 48.46 6.46
CA CYS A 20 9.99 49.81 6.24
C CYS A 20 8.60 49.72 5.56
N PRO A 21 7.52 50.26 6.17
CA PRO A 21 6.17 50.21 5.60
C PRO A 21 6.02 51.06 4.34
N THR A 22 6.87 52.07 4.16
CA THR A 22 6.79 53.04 3.05
C THR A 22 7.49 52.55 1.79
N CYS A 23 8.67 51.92 1.93
CA CYS A 23 9.48 51.52 0.77
C CYS A 23 9.76 50.00 0.68
N GLY A 24 9.37 49.22 1.70
CA GLY A 24 9.54 47.77 1.75
C GLY A 24 10.99 47.30 1.91
N ALA A 25 11.94 48.19 2.23
CA ALA A 25 13.32 47.81 2.50
C ALA A 25 13.45 47.11 3.86
N ALA A 26 14.30 46.08 3.93
CA ALA A 26 14.71 45.48 5.19
C ALA A 26 15.56 46.47 6.01
N LEU A 27 15.49 46.36 7.34
CA LEU A 27 16.16 47.28 8.27
C LEU A 27 17.69 47.24 8.22
N ASP A 28 18.25 46.16 7.69
CA ASP A 28 19.69 45.93 7.51
C ASP A 28 20.23 46.49 6.17
N GLY A 29 19.37 47.13 5.38
CA GLY A 29 19.74 47.68 4.08
C GLY A 29 19.89 46.63 2.97
N THR A 30 19.60 45.35 3.27
CA THR A 30 19.55 44.32 2.24
C THR A 30 18.29 44.47 1.39
N ALA A 31 18.39 44.10 0.11
CA ALA A 31 17.22 44.10 -0.75
C ALA A 31 16.25 43.01 -0.25
N TYR A 32 15.04 43.41 0.15
CA TYR A 32 13.97 42.48 0.48
C TYR A 32 13.57 41.72 -0.80
N ASP A 33 14.12 40.52 -0.97
CA ASP A 33 13.84 39.66 -2.10
C ASP A 33 12.65 38.74 -1.78
N ARG A 34 11.45 39.19 -2.20
CA ARG A 34 10.20 38.43 -2.11
C ARG A 34 10.29 37.06 -2.81
N SER A 35 11.23 36.86 -3.73
CA SER A 35 11.42 35.57 -4.39
C SER A 35 11.99 34.52 -3.44
N GLN A 36 12.80 34.91 -2.45
CA GLN A 36 13.35 33.94 -1.48
C GLN A 36 12.27 33.37 -0.56
N ASP A 37 11.27 34.15 -0.15
CA ASP A 37 10.12 33.61 0.60
C ASP A 37 9.27 32.66 -0.25
N PHE A 38 9.16 32.92 -1.56
CA PHE A 38 8.47 32.04 -2.50
C PHE A 38 9.23 30.73 -2.74
N TYR A 39 10.56 30.79 -2.81
CA TYR A 39 11.40 29.60 -2.93
C TYR A 39 11.50 28.83 -1.61
N ARG A 40 11.64 29.50 -0.46
CA ARG A 40 11.69 28.89 0.88
C ARG A 40 10.38 28.19 1.25
N ASN A 41 9.24 28.76 0.86
CA ASN A 41 7.94 28.11 0.98
C ASN A 41 7.67 27.05 -0.10
N ARG A 42 8.51 26.89 -1.13
CA ARG A 42 8.45 25.74 -2.05
C ARG A 42 9.40 24.60 -1.65
N VAL A 43 10.59 24.90 -1.13
CA VAL A 43 11.49 23.86 -0.61
C VAL A 43 11.00 23.25 0.71
N GLY A 44 10.11 23.92 1.45
CA GLY A 44 9.52 23.41 2.69
C GLY A 44 8.14 22.75 2.58
N PHE A 45 7.49 22.71 1.40
CA PHE A 45 6.07 22.34 1.27
C PHE A 45 5.76 21.26 0.22
N GLY A 46 6.77 20.63 -0.40
CA GLY A 46 6.55 19.85 -1.63
C GLY A 46 6.86 18.36 -1.62
N ARG A 47 7.59 17.84 -0.63
CA ARG A 47 7.82 16.40 -0.50
C ARG A 47 7.59 16.05 0.96
N LYS A 48 6.34 15.74 1.29
CA LYS A 48 6.08 14.85 2.42
C LYS A 48 6.93 13.62 2.10
N GLU A 49 7.91 13.27 2.94
CA GLU A 49 8.58 11.98 2.79
C GLU A 49 7.47 10.94 2.79
N VAL A 50 7.20 10.40 1.60
CA VAL A 50 6.08 9.49 1.40
C VAL A 50 6.55 8.16 1.93
N ASP A 51 6.46 8.00 3.26
CA ASP A 51 6.82 6.75 3.91
C ASP A 51 5.61 5.81 3.85
N LEU A 52 5.78 4.71 3.11
CA LEU A 52 4.84 3.60 3.08
C LEU A 52 4.72 2.89 4.44
N GLY A 53 5.59 3.23 5.38
CA GLY A 53 5.64 2.69 6.73
C GLY A 53 5.81 1.18 6.70
N LYS A 54 4.97 0.46 7.46
CA LYS A 54 5.00 -1.00 7.54
C LYS A 54 4.19 -1.72 6.44
N THR A 55 3.57 -0.97 5.52
CA THR A 55 2.74 -1.53 4.44
C THR A 55 3.47 -2.57 3.57
N PRO A 56 4.69 -2.31 3.04
CA PRO A 56 5.40 -3.27 2.20
C PRO A 56 5.77 -4.54 2.98
N THR A 57 6.12 -4.42 4.25
CA THR A 57 6.42 -5.56 5.13
C THR A 57 5.19 -6.43 5.35
N LEU A 58 4.01 -5.85 5.53
CA LEU A 58 2.75 -6.58 5.69
C LEU A 58 2.37 -7.32 4.40
N ILE A 59 2.55 -6.69 3.23
CA ILE A 59 2.31 -7.32 1.93
C ILE A 59 3.25 -8.51 1.73
N LEU A 60 4.53 -8.35 2.07
CA LEU A 60 5.53 -9.41 1.94
C LEU A 60 5.25 -10.57 2.91
N LEU A 61 4.89 -10.27 4.16
CA LEU A 61 4.51 -11.27 5.16
C LEU A 61 3.27 -12.05 4.72
N TYR A 62 2.25 -11.38 4.19
CA TYR A 62 1.10 -12.04 3.59
C TYR A 62 1.52 -12.95 2.44
N GLY A 63 2.36 -12.46 1.52
CA GLY A 63 2.84 -13.25 0.38
C GLY A 63 3.56 -14.53 0.79
N VAL A 64 4.41 -14.48 1.82
CA VAL A 64 5.10 -15.66 2.35
C VAL A 64 4.10 -16.65 2.96
N ILE A 65 3.19 -16.17 3.82
CA ILE A 65 2.20 -17.03 4.47
C ILE A 65 1.27 -17.67 3.44
N ALA A 66 0.75 -16.89 2.50
CA ALA A 66 -0.12 -17.39 1.43
C ALA A 66 0.60 -18.44 0.56
N THR A 67 1.88 -18.23 0.26
CA THR A 67 2.69 -19.21 -0.48
C THR A 67 2.84 -20.50 0.31
N LEU A 68 3.18 -20.44 1.60
CA LEU A 68 3.32 -21.64 2.44
C LEU A 68 2.01 -22.42 2.55
N ILE A 69 0.89 -21.73 2.79
CA ILE A 69 -0.43 -22.35 2.86
C ILE A 69 -0.78 -22.98 1.51
N GLY A 70 -0.51 -22.28 0.41
CA GLY A 70 -0.74 -22.80 -0.95
C GLY A 70 0.02 -24.10 -1.21
N ILE A 71 1.30 -24.17 -0.80
CA ILE A 71 2.11 -25.40 -0.93
C ILE A 71 1.47 -26.55 -0.16
N VAL A 72 1.10 -26.32 1.11
CA VAL A 72 0.48 -27.33 1.95
C VAL A 72 -0.82 -27.83 1.32
N ILE A 73 -1.71 -26.93 0.91
CA ILE A 73 -2.99 -27.30 0.28
C ILE A 73 -2.76 -28.13 -0.99
N THR A 74 -1.81 -27.76 -1.84
CA THR A 74 -1.48 -28.55 -3.05
C THR A 74 -0.84 -29.89 -2.75
N ALA A 75 -0.14 -30.05 -1.63
CA ALA A 75 0.43 -31.33 -1.23
C ALA A 75 -0.64 -32.26 -0.64
N GLU A 76 -1.60 -31.70 0.11
CA GLU A 76 -2.67 -32.48 0.74
C GLU A 76 -3.75 -32.93 -0.25
N SER A 77 -3.84 -32.34 -1.44
CA SER A 77 -4.85 -32.77 -2.43
C SER A 77 -4.71 -34.24 -2.84
N THR A 78 -3.50 -34.80 -2.81
CA THR A 78 -3.28 -36.23 -3.09
C THR A 78 -3.65 -37.15 -1.92
N SER A 79 -3.80 -36.59 -0.72
CA SER A 79 -4.09 -37.32 0.52
C SER A 79 -5.59 -37.30 0.86
N VAL A 80 -6.45 -36.76 -0.01
CA VAL A 80 -7.88 -36.63 0.27
C VAL A 80 -8.52 -38.00 0.55
N GLU A 81 -8.06 -39.07 -0.11
CA GLU A 81 -8.55 -40.44 0.09
C GLU A 81 -8.37 -40.96 1.51
N SER A 82 -7.25 -40.64 2.15
CA SER A 82 -6.97 -41.13 3.51
C SER A 82 -7.80 -40.45 4.58
N ILE A 83 -8.28 -39.23 4.30
CA ILE A 83 -9.05 -38.41 5.25
C ILE A 83 -10.56 -38.47 4.93
N TRP A 84 -10.94 -38.91 3.73
CA TRP A 84 -12.32 -38.88 3.25
C TRP A 84 -13.29 -39.62 4.17
N THR A 85 -12.89 -40.77 4.72
CA THR A 85 -13.74 -41.57 5.61
C THR A 85 -14.04 -40.91 6.94
N GLU A 86 -13.23 -39.94 7.37
CA GLU A 86 -13.44 -39.19 8.62
C GLU A 86 -14.25 -37.91 8.40
N VAL A 87 -14.26 -37.40 7.17
CA VAL A 87 -14.75 -36.06 6.84
C VAL A 87 -16.02 -36.07 5.99
N ALA A 88 -16.28 -37.16 5.27
CA ALA A 88 -17.54 -37.37 4.57
C ALA A 88 -18.69 -37.62 5.55
N ASP A 89 -19.84 -37.04 5.26
CA ASP A 89 -21.09 -37.27 5.99
C ASP A 89 -21.58 -38.72 5.77
N ASP A 90 -22.62 -39.15 6.49
CA ASP A 90 -23.23 -40.49 6.37
C ASP A 90 -23.68 -40.81 4.92
N SER A 91 -23.89 -39.76 4.11
CA SER A 91 -24.21 -39.82 2.68
C SER A 91 -23.00 -40.03 1.76
N GLY A 92 -21.78 -40.08 2.29
CA GLY A 92 -20.53 -40.18 1.53
C GLY A 92 -20.10 -38.89 0.83
N LEU A 93 -20.73 -37.76 1.19
CA LEU A 93 -20.50 -36.44 0.59
C LEU A 93 -19.84 -35.49 1.60
N TYR A 94 -19.02 -34.57 1.10
CA TYR A 94 -18.46 -33.47 1.90
C TYR A 94 -19.08 -32.15 1.47
N PHE A 95 -19.90 -31.52 2.31
CA PHE A 95 -20.68 -30.32 1.95
C PHE A 95 -21.52 -30.47 0.66
N GLY A 96 -21.97 -31.69 0.36
CA GLY A 96 -22.72 -32.00 -0.86
C GLY A 96 -21.85 -32.24 -2.11
N LEU A 97 -20.52 -32.21 -1.98
CA LEU A 97 -19.59 -32.54 -3.05
C LEU A 97 -19.10 -34.00 -2.95
N THR A 98 -18.82 -34.59 -4.11
CA THR A 98 -18.14 -35.87 -4.19
C THR A 98 -16.63 -35.71 -3.99
N MET A 99 -15.95 -36.82 -3.68
CA MET A 99 -14.51 -36.85 -3.46
C MET A 99 -13.70 -36.23 -4.60
N ALA A 100 -13.99 -36.60 -5.85
CA ALA A 100 -13.29 -36.07 -7.03
C ALA A 100 -13.51 -34.56 -7.21
N GLN A 101 -14.69 -34.05 -6.84
CA GLN A 101 -14.96 -32.61 -6.89
C GLN A 101 -14.21 -31.86 -5.78
N THR A 102 -14.09 -32.45 -4.60
CA THR A 102 -13.31 -31.86 -3.50
C THR A 102 -11.82 -31.81 -3.83
N GLU A 103 -11.26 -32.89 -4.39
CA GLU A 103 -9.85 -32.94 -4.79
C GLU A 103 -9.50 -31.88 -5.83
N THR A 104 -10.31 -31.77 -6.89
CA THR A 104 -10.12 -30.75 -7.93
C THR A 104 -10.29 -29.33 -7.38
N ALA A 105 -11.24 -29.10 -6.48
CA ALA A 105 -11.41 -27.80 -5.81
C ALA A 105 -10.20 -27.43 -4.92
N LEU A 106 -9.62 -28.41 -4.21
CA LEU A 106 -8.43 -28.21 -3.38
C LEU A 106 -7.21 -27.84 -4.22
N LEU A 107 -6.99 -28.54 -5.33
CA LEU A 107 -5.91 -28.25 -6.28
C LEU A 107 -6.03 -26.83 -6.86
N PHE A 108 -7.20 -26.45 -7.35
CA PHE A 108 -7.44 -25.10 -7.86
C PHE A 108 -7.18 -24.04 -6.78
N THR A 109 -7.67 -24.28 -5.57
CA THR A 109 -7.49 -23.39 -4.41
C THR A 109 -6.01 -23.19 -4.10
N GLY A 110 -5.23 -24.28 -3.99
CA GLY A 110 -3.81 -24.22 -3.70
C GLY A 110 -3.03 -23.46 -4.77
N VAL A 111 -3.28 -23.72 -6.06
CA VAL A 111 -2.60 -23.06 -7.18
C VAL A 111 -2.90 -21.55 -7.22
N PHE A 112 -4.15 -21.14 -7.06
CA PHE A 112 -4.50 -19.72 -7.05
C PHE A 112 -3.92 -18.97 -5.84
N LEU A 113 -3.85 -19.63 -4.68
CA LEU A 113 -3.23 -19.07 -3.49
C LEU A 113 -1.71 -18.92 -3.64
N LEU A 114 -1.05 -19.89 -4.28
CA LEU A 114 0.38 -19.80 -4.64
C LEU A 114 0.65 -18.63 -5.58
N LEU A 115 -0.14 -18.49 -6.65
CA LEU A 115 0.00 -17.39 -7.59
C LEU A 115 -0.23 -16.04 -6.91
N SER A 116 -1.25 -15.94 -6.04
CA SER A 116 -1.50 -14.76 -5.22
C SER A 116 -0.30 -14.43 -4.32
N GLY A 117 0.25 -15.42 -3.62
CA GLY A 117 1.41 -15.27 -2.74
C GLY A 117 2.65 -14.77 -3.49
N LEU A 118 2.95 -15.33 -4.66
CA LEU A 118 4.06 -14.89 -5.51
C LEU A 118 3.88 -13.45 -5.99
N CYS A 119 2.68 -13.08 -6.44
CA CYS A 119 2.37 -11.71 -6.83
C CYS A 119 2.52 -10.74 -5.64
N ALA A 120 2.08 -11.14 -4.45
CA ALA A 120 2.23 -10.36 -3.24
C ALA A 120 3.72 -10.16 -2.87
N ILE A 121 4.56 -11.20 -2.94
CA ILE A 121 6.00 -11.09 -2.66
C ILE A 121 6.68 -10.10 -3.61
N VAL A 122 6.43 -10.22 -4.92
CA VAL A 122 7.03 -9.31 -5.91
C VAL A 122 6.53 -7.88 -5.71
N SER A 123 5.24 -7.70 -5.44
CA SER A 123 4.67 -6.38 -5.17
C SER A 123 5.23 -5.76 -3.88
N GLY A 124 5.38 -6.52 -2.80
CA GLY A 124 5.97 -6.06 -1.54
C GLY A 124 7.44 -5.69 -1.68
N TYR A 125 8.21 -6.43 -2.49
CA TYR A 125 9.60 -6.11 -2.78
C TYR A 125 9.74 -4.79 -3.57
N LEU A 126 8.90 -4.61 -4.61
CA LEU A 126 8.85 -3.38 -5.39
C LEU A 126 8.39 -2.18 -4.55
N ALA A 127 7.40 -2.39 -3.69
CA ALA A 127 6.92 -1.38 -2.74
C ALA A 127 8.00 -0.97 -1.73
N ASN A 128 8.82 -1.91 -1.24
CA ASN A 128 9.92 -1.61 -0.32
C ASN A 128 11.04 -0.81 -1.00
N LYS A 129 11.30 -1.10 -2.28
CA LYS A 129 12.27 -0.34 -3.07
C LYS A 129 11.72 0.99 -3.61
N MET A 130 10.40 1.20 -3.55
CA MET A 130 9.72 2.34 -4.16
C MET A 130 10.08 2.49 -5.66
N VAL A 131 10.04 1.38 -6.39
CA VAL A 131 10.39 1.31 -7.83
C VAL A 131 9.17 0.81 -8.63
N GLN A 132 8.96 1.35 -9.83
CA GLN A 132 7.95 0.88 -10.80
C GLN A 132 6.53 0.76 -10.22
N TYR A 133 5.96 1.90 -9.84
CA TYR A 133 4.61 2.02 -9.28
C TYR A 133 3.53 1.20 -10.01
N ARG A 134 3.50 1.28 -11.35
CA ARG A 134 2.46 0.62 -12.16
C ARG A 134 2.47 -0.90 -11.99
N LEU A 135 3.66 -1.51 -12.00
CA LEU A 135 3.81 -2.95 -11.82
C LEU A 135 3.46 -3.36 -10.39
N CYS A 136 3.90 -2.58 -9.40
CA CYS A 136 3.57 -2.82 -8.00
C CYS A 136 2.05 -2.81 -7.76
N LEU A 137 1.33 -1.83 -8.31
CA LEU A 137 -0.12 -1.71 -8.13
C LEU A 137 -0.86 -2.84 -8.83
N ILE A 138 -0.51 -3.15 -10.09
CA ILE A 138 -1.14 -4.25 -10.85
C ILE A 138 -0.94 -5.58 -10.12
N LEU A 139 0.28 -5.89 -9.68
CA LEU A 139 0.58 -7.12 -8.97
C LEU A 139 -0.15 -7.21 -7.63
N CYS A 140 -0.26 -6.09 -6.90
CA CYS A 140 -1.00 -6.03 -5.65
C CYS A 140 -2.49 -6.29 -5.88
N VAL A 141 -3.13 -5.62 -6.86
CA VAL A 141 -4.53 -5.87 -7.21
C VAL A 141 -4.75 -7.31 -7.65
N LEU A 142 -3.85 -7.84 -8.49
CA LEU A 142 -3.94 -9.21 -8.98
C LEU A 142 -3.82 -10.24 -7.85
N ALA A 143 -2.91 -10.01 -6.89
CA ALA A 143 -2.80 -10.82 -5.67
C ALA A 143 -4.09 -10.82 -4.83
N CYS A 144 -4.90 -9.76 -4.87
CA CYS A 144 -6.15 -9.67 -4.10
C CYS A 144 -7.34 -10.31 -4.82
N VAL A 145 -7.33 -10.30 -6.16
CA VAL A 145 -8.41 -10.84 -6.99
C VAL A 145 -8.32 -12.36 -7.11
N LEU A 146 -7.10 -12.93 -7.18
CA LEU A 146 -6.90 -14.39 -7.30
C LEU A 146 -7.55 -15.20 -6.15
N PRO A 147 -7.42 -14.81 -4.86
CA PRO A 147 -8.09 -15.49 -3.76
C PRO A 147 -9.62 -15.35 -3.78
N LEU A 148 -10.20 -14.45 -4.59
CA LEU A 148 -11.65 -14.35 -4.74
C LEU A 148 -12.20 -15.45 -5.65
N PHE A 149 -11.43 -15.87 -6.66
CA PHE A 149 -11.80 -17.03 -7.48
C PHE A 149 -11.82 -18.35 -6.67
N MET A 150 -11.04 -18.42 -5.59
CA MET A 150 -11.09 -19.52 -4.60
C MET A 150 -12.46 -19.66 -3.92
N ALA A 151 -13.14 -18.53 -3.68
CA ALA A 151 -14.41 -18.50 -2.95
C ALA A 151 -15.61 -19.11 -3.70
N ILE A 152 -15.48 -19.38 -5.01
CA ILE A 152 -16.57 -19.87 -5.85
C ILE A 152 -16.95 -21.34 -5.51
N GLY A 153 -16.03 -22.10 -4.90
CA GLY A 153 -16.24 -23.54 -4.61
C GLY A 153 -16.91 -23.89 -3.29
N LEU A 154 -16.83 -23.01 -2.28
CA LEU A 154 -17.33 -23.27 -0.92
C LEU A 154 -17.94 -21.99 -0.35
N VAL A 155 -19.26 -21.98 -0.09
CA VAL A 155 -20.01 -20.80 0.39
C VAL A 155 -19.38 -20.19 1.64
N ASN A 156 -18.81 -21.01 2.51
CA ASN A 156 -18.17 -20.57 3.75
C ASN A 156 -16.82 -19.84 3.51
N MET A 157 -16.16 -20.07 2.36
CA MET A 157 -14.93 -19.39 1.96
C MET A 157 -15.18 -18.03 1.27
N ILE A 158 -16.43 -17.73 0.88
CA ILE A 158 -16.79 -16.43 0.28
C ILE A 158 -16.52 -15.28 1.24
N ILE A 159 -16.87 -15.44 2.52
CA ILE A 159 -16.64 -14.41 3.53
C ILE A 159 -15.14 -14.12 3.68
N TRP A 160 -14.31 -15.16 3.71
CA TRP A 160 -12.85 -15.03 3.77
C TRP A 160 -12.27 -14.37 2.52
N GLY A 161 -12.76 -14.72 1.33
CA GLY A 161 -12.36 -14.08 0.07
C GLY A 161 -12.68 -12.58 0.05
N ILE A 162 -13.86 -12.18 0.54
CA ILE A 162 -14.24 -10.76 0.64
C ILE A 162 -13.34 -10.01 1.63
N ILE A 163 -13.06 -10.60 2.81
CA ILE A 163 -12.17 -9.98 3.80
C ILE A 163 -10.79 -9.74 3.21
N LEU A 164 -10.20 -10.74 2.55
CA LEU A 164 -8.90 -10.62 1.90
C LEU A 164 -8.91 -9.55 0.79
N LEU A 165 -9.99 -9.47 0.01
CA LEU A 165 -10.14 -8.42 -1.00
C LEU A 165 -10.17 -7.03 -0.37
N LEU A 166 -10.90 -6.83 0.73
CA LEU A 166 -10.98 -5.52 1.40
C LEU A 166 -9.63 -5.08 1.97
N ILE A 167 -8.91 -6.00 2.62
CA ILE A 167 -7.56 -5.76 3.14
C ILE A 167 -6.62 -5.41 1.99
N GLY A 168 -6.67 -6.19 0.92
CA GLY A 168 -5.90 -6.00 -0.30
C GLY A 168 -6.17 -4.66 -0.99
N ALA A 169 -7.44 -4.29 -1.13
CA ALA A 169 -7.86 -3.00 -1.66
C ALA A 169 -7.39 -1.83 -0.80
N ALA A 170 -7.40 -1.97 0.54
CA ALA A 170 -6.86 -0.96 1.45
C ALA A 170 -5.34 -0.80 1.27
N MET A 171 -4.59 -1.90 1.11
CA MET A 171 -3.16 -1.85 0.82
C MET A 171 -2.86 -1.23 -0.55
N ALA A 172 -3.63 -1.60 -1.58
CA ALA A 172 -3.51 -1.01 -2.92
C ALA A 172 -3.84 0.49 -2.90
N TYR A 173 -4.84 0.92 -2.14
CA TYR A 173 -5.18 2.33 -1.95
C TYR A 173 -4.03 3.09 -1.26
N ARG A 174 -3.37 2.48 -0.27
CA ARG A 174 -2.17 3.07 0.36
C ARG A 174 -1.04 3.27 -0.64
N ILE A 175 -0.75 2.27 -1.47
CA ILE A 175 0.25 2.38 -2.55
C ILE A 175 -0.15 3.47 -3.54
N TYR A 176 -1.42 3.53 -3.93
CA TYR A 176 -1.97 4.56 -4.81
C TYR A 176 -1.80 5.97 -4.25
N SER A 177 -2.13 6.18 -2.96
CA SER A 177 -1.97 7.47 -2.29
C SER A 177 -0.51 7.93 -2.16
N CYS A 178 0.43 7.01 -2.35
CA CYS A 178 1.87 7.24 -2.25
C CYS A 178 2.57 7.23 -3.62
N ALA A 179 1.81 7.32 -4.72
CA ALA A 179 2.33 7.20 -6.09
C ALA A 179 3.47 8.19 -6.39
N ASP A 180 3.42 9.40 -5.84
CA ASP A 180 4.42 10.46 -6.03
C ASP A 180 5.81 10.12 -5.45
N GLY A 181 5.88 9.10 -4.59
CA GLY A 181 7.12 8.62 -3.96
C GLY A 181 7.89 7.60 -4.80
N PHE A 182 7.28 6.99 -5.81
CA PHE A 182 7.90 5.93 -6.60
C PHE A 182 8.83 6.50 -7.68
N SER A 183 9.99 5.86 -7.86
CA SER A 183 10.80 6.08 -9.06
C SER A 183 10.12 5.43 -10.26
N SER A 184 9.89 6.25 -11.31
CA SER A 184 9.30 5.82 -12.58
C SER A 184 10.20 4.86 -13.33
#